data_AF-A0AAE3DRX9-F1
#
_entry.id   AF-A0AAE3DRX9-F1
#
_cell.length_a   1.000
_cell.length_b   1.000
_cell.length_c   1.000
_cell.angle_alpha   90.00
_cell.angle_beta   90.00
_cell.angle_gamma   90.00
#
_symmetry.space_group_name_H-M   'P 1'
#
loop_
_entity.id
_entity.type
_entity.pdbx_description
1 polymer ?
#
loop_
_entity_poly.entity_id
_entity_poly.type
_entity_poly.pdbx_seq_one_letter_code
_entity_poly.pdbx_strand_id
1 'polypeptide(L)'
;MRERMKKFFMAGIFLLFLIVLTIPAESQAAVRYNLIKDVTRQETPEGQLIDVAGKKRYLLNSGTYLKNQWISTNARIYHFNRYGYADTGWITYQGNKYFLRASGALHQGGLLWIKGRIYLFRYGYGHLITGWVTLRGEQYYFRETNNNGAMIKNWWVDEKCLGPDGKMKKNAWVGQYYVGEDGVRVKDAWVDDCYLGSNGKKVTNSWVGDYYVGENGKKLTNTWQDGYYLDEEGKITRNAWVGDTYLGEDGLPATPPDSDVSNEVKRIFVGDSRTVGLYQIMTEDTLVKAGSTQSALNQLAKGRTDLYIGKVGMGYDWLAASAVEELKTVLMRYPKSKVVLRMGINDLGNISAYIALYKELMNQYPNASFYTESVTPVDETLGRQNGYSVTNKQILQFNVRLKAAFPQNYISSYNYVVKNKGKTVDGIHYMPDTYRMIYRFLDSVV
;
A
#
# COMPACT_ATOMS: atom_id res chain seq x y z
N MET A 1 9.27 39.22 12.92
CA MET A 1 8.13 38.50 12.28
C MET A 1 6.74 38.94 12.74
N ARG A 2 6.52 39.31 14.01
CA ARG A 2 5.19 39.65 14.58
C ARG A 2 4.56 40.96 14.07
N GLU A 3 5.37 41.89 13.56
CA GLU A 3 4.95 43.18 12.95
C GLU A 3 4.63 43.06 11.44
N ARG A 4 5.31 42.18 10.70
CA ARG A 4 5.08 41.99 9.25
C ARG A 4 3.76 41.26 8.94
N MET A 5 3.23 40.46 9.88
CA MET A 5 1.89 39.84 9.74
C MET A 5 0.73 40.81 10.00
N LYS A 6 0.95 41.96 10.66
CA LYS A 6 -0.11 42.97 10.85
C LYS A 6 -0.34 43.81 9.58
N LYS A 7 0.69 43.99 8.74
CA LYS A 7 0.60 44.81 7.52
C LYS A 7 0.00 44.08 6.31
N PHE A 8 0.04 42.74 6.28
CA PHE A 8 -0.57 41.97 5.17
C PHE A 8 -2.08 41.71 5.32
N PHE A 9 -2.68 41.99 6.48
CA PHE A 9 -4.13 41.76 6.71
C PHE A 9 -4.96 43.04 6.82
N MET A 10 -4.35 44.22 6.69
CA MET A 10 -5.03 45.53 6.83
C MET A 10 -5.51 46.13 5.49
N ALA A 11 -5.24 45.50 4.35
CA ALA A 11 -5.54 46.07 3.03
C ALA A 11 -6.70 45.41 2.25
N GLY A 12 -7.54 44.58 2.90
CA GLY A 12 -8.48 43.73 2.15
C GLY A 12 -9.86 43.52 2.76
N ILE A 13 -10.44 44.46 3.51
CA ILE A 13 -11.87 44.38 3.90
C ILE A 13 -12.50 45.77 3.85
N PHE A 14 -12.66 46.30 2.64
CA PHE A 14 -13.59 47.39 2.36
C PHE A 14 -14.12 47.20 0.94
N LEU A 15 -15.08 46.29 0.73
CA LEU A 15 -16.19 46.55 -0.19
C LEU A 15 -17.37 45.60 0.03
N LEU A 16 -18.52 46.20 -0.22
CA LEU A 16 -19.88 45.92 0.16
C LEU A 16 -20.56 44.92 -0.80
N PHE A 17 -21.69 44.39 -0.34
CA PHE A 17 -22.81 43.81 -1.10
C PHE A 17 -22.89 42.28 -1.36
N LEU A 18 -24.03 41.75 -0.90
CA LEU A 18 -24.58 40.40 -1.04
C LEU A 18 -23.75 39.25 -0.46
N ILE A 19 -23.76 39.13 0.87
CA ILE A 19 -23.60 37.82 1.51
C ILE A 19 -24.96 37.13 1.37
N VAL A 20 -25.08 36.18 0.44
CA VAL A 20 -26.18 35.20 0.46
C VAL A 20 -25.90 34.31 1.67
N LEU A 21 -26.44 34.71 2.82
CA LEU A 21 -26.42 33.93 4.06
C LEU A 21 -27.43 32.79 3.90
N THR A 22 -27.00 31.64 3.42
CA THR A 22 -27.74 30.41 3.65
C THR A 22 -27.48 29.97 5.10
N ILE A 23 -28.41 30.37 5.97
CA ILE A 23 -28.47 29.90 7.36
C ILE A 23 -29.30 28.61 7.33
N PRO A 24 -28.72 27.42 7.59
CA PRO A 24 -29.49 26.17 7.59
C PRO A 24 -30.67 26.26 8.56
N ALA A 25 -31.82 25.68 8.18
CA ALA A 25 -33.10 25.80 8.89
C ALA A 25 -33.02 25.47 10.39
N GLU A 26 -32.11 24.57 10.78
CA GLU A 26 -31.88 24.17 12.18
C GLU A 26 -31.27 25.30 13.05
N SER A 27 -30.57 26.25 12.44
CA SER A 27 -30.09 27.49 13.10
C SER A 27 -31.08 28.66 13.02
N GLN A 28 -32.27 28.44 12.41
CA GLN A 28 -33.36 29.42 12.32
C GLN A 28 -34.29 29.40 13.54
N ALA A 29 -33.87 28.82 14.67
CA ALA A 29 -34.53 29.06 15.94
C ALA A 29 -34.49 30.57 16.25
N ALA A 30 -35.64 31.21 16.03
CA ALA A 30 -35.97 32.62 16.12
C ALA A 30 -35.53 33.49 14.92
N VAL A 31 -36.53 34.05 14.23
CA VAL A 31 -36.43 35.39 13.64
C VAL A 31 -36.04 36.35 14.77
N ARG A 32 -34.74 36.55 14.96
CA ARG A 32 -34.19 37.37 16.04
C ARG A 32 -34.59 38.83 15.83
N TYR A 33 -35.03 39.47 16.90
CA TYR A 33 -35.46 40.87 16.99
C TYR A 33 -34.60 41.82 16.13
N ASN A 34 -35.26 42.60 15.26
CA ASN A 34 -34.60 43.56 14.38
C ASN A 34 -34.45 44.93 15.07
N LEU A 35 -33.45 45.01 15.95
CA LEU A 35 -33.13 46.25 16.67
C LEU A 35 -32.93 47.45 15.76
N ILE A 36 -32.23 47.27 14.63
CA ILE A 36 -31.94 48.38 13.73
C ILE A 36 -33.23 48.94 13.14
N LYS A 37 -34.08 48.09 12.59
CA LYS A 37 -35.37 48.49 12.03
C LYS A 37 -36.27 49.13 13.07
N ASP A 38 -36.33 48.57 14.27
CA ASP A 38 -37.22 49.06 15.32
C ASP A 38 -36.78 50.43 15.85
N VAL A 39 -35.48 50.62 16.07
CA VAL A 39 -34.95 51.91 16.57
C VAL A 39 -35.01 52.99 15.49
N THR A 40 -34.73 52.65 14.22
CA THR A 40 -34.77 53.62 13.11
C THR A 40 -36.17 54.07 12.72
N ARG A 41 -37.21 53.33 13.11
CA ARG A 41 -38.63 53.71 12.90
C ARG A 41 -39.16 54.65 13.98
N GLN A 42 -38.51 54.71 15.13
CA GLN A 42 -38.92 55.59 16.22
C GLN A 42 -38.41 57.00 15.93
N GLU A 43 -39.27 58.00 16.13
CA GLU A 43 -38.83 59.40 16.12
C GLU A 43 -37.79 59.60 17.20
N THR A 44 -36.66 60.18 16.82
CA THR A 44 -35.61 60.50 17.78
C THR A 44 -36.03 61.74 18.57
N PRO A 45 -36.04 61.69 19.92
CA PRO A 45 -36.39 62.85 20.73
C PRO A 45 -35.54 64.06 20.36
N GLU A 46 -36.12 65.26 20.36
CA GLU A 46 -35.36 66.46 20.00
C GLU A 46 -34.23 66.74 21.00
N GLY A 47 -33.03 66.91 20.46
CA GLY A 47 -31.84 67.15 21.26
C GLY A 47 -30.56 66.93 20.47
N GLN A 48 -29.45 66.86 21.19
CA GLN A 48 -28.13 66.71 20.60
C GLN A 48 -27.27 65.69 21.34
N LEU A 49 -26.47 64.96 20.55
CA LEU A 49 -25.46 64.05 21.06
C LEU A 49 -24.22 64.87 21.43
N ILE A 50 -23.86 64.86 22.71
CA ILE A 50 -22.71 65.60 23.25
C ILE A 50 -21.69 64.66 23.88
N ASP A 51 -20.44 65.08 23.95
CA ASP A 51 -19.39 64.39 24.70
C ASP A 51 -19.21 65.04 26.07
N VAL A 52 -19.29 64.21 27.13
CA VAL A 52 -19.11 64.63 28.53
C VAL A 52 -18.08 63.71 29.16
N ALA A 53 -16.93 64.27 29.53
CA ALA A 53 -15.79 63.52 30.11
C ALA A 53 -15.38 62.30 29.26
N GLY A 54 -15.33 62.46 27.92
CA GLY A 54 -14.95 61.41 26.99
C GLY A 54 -16.00 60.31 26.77
N LYS A 55 -17.23 60.50 27.26
CA LYS A 55 -18.37 59.61 27.03
C LYS A 55 -19.54 60.36 26.43
N LYS A 56 -20.24 59.74 25.49
CA LYS A 56 -21.40 60.34 24.85
C LYS A 56 -22.61 60.38 25.77
N ARG A 57 -23.37 61.47 25.72
CA ARG A 57 -24.69 61.66 26.34
C ARG A 57 -25.62 62.31 25.31
N TYR A 58 -26.93 62.12 25.45
CA TYR A 58 -27.91 62.80 24.62
C TYR A 58 -28.65 63.85 25.45
N LEU A 59 -28.41 65.13 25.16
CA LEU A 59 -29.03 66.27 25.84
C LEU A 59 -30.32 66.62 25.11
N LEU A 60 -31.45 66.45 25.79
CA LEU A 60 -32.78 66.81 25.28
C LEU A 60 -32.95 68.34 25.30
N ASN A 61 -33.82 68.86 24.43
CA ASN A 61 -34.17 70.29 24.42
C ASN A 61 -34.74 70.78 25.76
N SER A 62 -35.27 69.88 26.60
CA SER A 62 -35.70 70.17 27.97
C SER A 62 -34.55 70.45 28.96
N GLY A 63 -33.29 70.28 28.55
CA GLY A 63 -32.10 70.44 29.39
C GLY A 63 -31.72 69.19 30.20
N THR A 64 -32.47 68.08 30.06
CA THR A 64 -32.21 66.80 30.74
C THR A 64 -31.52 65.79 29.82
N TYR A 65 -30.96 64.71 30.39
CA TYR A 65 -30.30 63.65 29.62
C TYR A 65 -31.22 62.46 29.38
N LEU A 66 -31.24 61.95 28.15
CA LEU A 66 -31.92 60.71 27.78
C LEU A 66 -31.34 59.52 28.54
N LYS A 67 -32.20 58.61 29.02
CA LYS A 67 -31.82 57.45 29.85
C LYS A 67 -32.61 56.20 29.43
N ASN A 68 -32.01 55.02 29.59
CA ASN A 68 -32.60 53.69 29.40
C ASN A 68 -33.27 53.47 28.03
N GLN A 69 -32.69 54.00 26.95
CA GLN A 69 -33.33 53.93 25.64
C GLN A 69 -32.33 53.86 24.50
N TRP A 70 -32.76 53.21 23.42
CA TRP A 70 -32.10 53.23 22.12
C TRP A 70 -32.58 54.42 21.30
N ILE A 71 -31.67 55.07 20.57
CA ILE A 71 -32.02 56.08 19.56
C ILE A 71 -31.18 55.92 18.30
N SER A 72 -31.68 56.45 17.18
CA SER A 72 -30.98 56.52 15.91
C SER A 72 -30.75 57.98 15.52
N THR A 73 -29.51 58.47 15.63
CA THR A 73 -29.16 59.84 15.22
C THR A 73 -27.97 59.80 14.27
N ASN A 74 -28.05 60.59 13.18
CA ASN A 74 -27.01 60.65 12.14
C ASN A 74 -26.62 59.25 11.60
N ALA A 75 -27.63 58.43 11.28
CA ALA A 75 -27.50 57.05 10.82
C ALA A 75 -26.75 56.09 11.76
N ARG A 76 -26.49 56.49 13.01
CA ARG A 76 -25.85 55.68 14.05
C ARG A 76 -26.83 55.40 15.17
N ILE A 77 -26.77 54.19 15.70
CA ILE A 77 -27.65 53.74 16.79
C ILE A 77 -26.86 53.71 18.08
N TYR A 78 -27.44 54.25 19.15
CA TYR A 78 -26.86 54.31 20.50
C TYR A 78 -27.87 53.79 21.51
N HIS A 79 -27.39 53.19 22.59
CA HIS A 79 -28.17 52.91 23.80
C HIS A 79 -27.64 53.76 24.95
N PHE A 80 -28.53 54.42 25.69
CA PHE A 80 -28.17 55.19 26.88
C PHE A 80 -28.61 54.44 28.14
N ASN A 81 -27.71 54.30 29.11
CA ASN A 81 -28.02 53.62 30.38
C ASN A 81 -28.83 54.51 31.35
N ARG A 82 -29.10 53.98 32.56
CA ARG A 82 -29.84 54.66 33.63
C ARG A 82 -29.25 56.00 34.09
N TYR A 83 -27.97 56.25 33.80
CA TYR A 83 -27.28 57.49 34.12
C TYR A 83 -27.21 58.45 32.93
N GLY A 84 -27.66 58.03 31.76
CA GLY A 84 -27.70 58.82 30.52
C GLY A 84 -26.35 58.92 29.83
N TYR A 85 -25.46 57.95 30.05
CA TYR A 85 -24.25 57.76 29.25
C TYR A 85 -24.50 56.69 28.20
N ALA A 86 -23.93 56.85 27.02
CA ALA A 86 -23.95 55.83 25.99
C ALA A 86 -23.21 54.57 26.47
N ASP A 87 -23.85 53.42 26.33
CA ASP A 87 -23.21 52.14 26.64
C ASP A 87 -22.13 51.80 25.60
N THR A 88 -21.15 51.01 26.03
CA THR A 88 -20.07 50.48 25.19
C THR A 88 -19.85 49.01 25.51
N GLY A 89 -19.34 48.24 24.54
CA GLY A 89 -19.12 46.81 24.69
C GLY A 89 -20.37 45.97 24.43
N TRP A 90 -20.43 44.80 25.08
CA TRP A 90 -21.51 43.85 24.89
C TRP A 90 -22.78 44.30 25.62
N ILE A 91 -23.92 44.24 24.92
CA ILE A 91 -25.24 44.48 25.50
C ILE A 91 -26.20 43.37 25.06
N THR A 92 -27.05 42.92 25.97
CA THR A 92 -28.14 41.98 25.67
C THR A 92 -29.46 42.73 25.66
N TYR A 93 -30.22 42.60 24.59
CA TYR A 93 -31.52 43.25 24.43
C TYR A 93 -32.47 42.32 23.69
N GLN A 94 -33.70 42.15 24.19
CA GLN A 94 -34.71 41.26 23.57
C GLN A 94 -34.14 39.85 23.28
N GLY A 95 -33.39 39.28 24.23
CA GLY A 95 -32.74 37.96 24.11
C GLY A 95 -31.53 37.90 23.18
N ASN A 96 -31.16 38.99 22.51
CA ASN A 96 -30.09 39.05 21.52
C ASN A 96 -28.87 39.80 22.05
N LYS A 97 -27.66 39.34 21.68
CA LYS A 97 -26.41 40.05 22.00
C LYS A 97 -26.03 41.00 20.87
N TYR A 98 -25.64 42.20 21.24
CA TYR A 98 -25.16 43.26 20.36
C TYR A 98 -23.82 43.78 20.87
N PHE A 99 -23.11 44.52 20.02
CA PHE A 99 -21.85 45.15 20.42
C PHE A 99 -21.86 46.64 20.08
N LEU A 100 -21.72 47.46 21.11
CA LEU A 100 -21.52 48.90 21.01
C LEU A 100 -20.01 49.18 20.95
N ARG A 101 -19.56 49.86 19.89
CA ARG A 101 -18.15 50.21 19.71
C ARG A 101 -17.71 51.19 20.79
N ALA A 102 -16.40 51.44 20.89
CA ALA A 102 -15.85 52.42 21.84
C ALA A 102 -16.45 53.83 21.68
N SER A 103 -16.94 54.17 20.49
CA SER A 103 -17.66 55.42 20.20
C SER A 103 -19.11 55.46 20.75
N GLY A 104 -19.59 54.38 21.37
CA GLY A 104 -20.98 54.17 21.79
C GLY A 104 -21.91 53.68 20.66
N ALA A 105 -21.48 53.77 19.40
CA ALA A 105 -22.31 53.38 18.27
C ALA A 105 -22.41 51.86 18.13
N LEU A 106 -23.62 51.36 17.85
CA LEU A 106 -23.89 49.96 17.56
C LEU A 106 -23.09 49.48 16.34
N HIS A 107 -22.49 48.29 16.45
CA HIS A 107 -21.99 47.58 15.30
C HIS A 107 -23.14 46.89 14.55
N GLN A 108 -23.49 47.42 13.38
CA GLN A 108 -24.72 47.07 12.66
C GLN A 108 -24.63 45.80 11.80
N GLY A 109 -23.46 45.15 11.73
CA GLY A 109 -23.28 43.89 11.01
C GLY A 109 -21.87 43.66 10.47
N GLY A 110 -21.60 42.44 10.02
CA GLY A 110 -20.32 42.00 9.49
C GLY A 110 -19.41 41.40 10.55
N LEU A 111 -18.15 41.17 10.17
CA LEU A 111 -17.14 40.62 11.06
C LEU A 111 -16.55 41.71 11.95
N LEU A 112 -16.31 41.38 13.21
CA LEU A 112 -15.68 42.27 14.18
C LEU A 112 -14.65 41.55 15.04
N TRP A 113 -13.48 42.17 15.18
CA TRP A 113 -12.43 41.70 16.08
C TRP A 113 -12.61 42.32 17.46
N ILE A 114 -12.78 41.48 18.48
CA ILE A 114 -12.94 41.91 19.86
C ILE A 114 -11.99 41.09 20.72
N LYS A 115 -11.02 41.77 21.37
CA LYS A 115 -10.03 41.15 22.27
C LYS A 115 -9.38 39.87 21.68
N GLY A 116 -8.96 39.94 20.42
CA GLY A 116 -8.28 38.85 19.71
C GLY A 116 -9.18 37.77 19.10
N ARG A 117 -10.51 37.84 19.28
CA ARG A 117 -11.48 36.90 18.72
C ARG A 117 -12.34 37.55 17.64
N ILE A 118 -12.76 36.76 16.66
CA ILE A 118 -13.60 37.20 15.55
C ILE A 118 -15.05 36.82 15.84
N TYR A 119 -15.96 37.76 15.63
CA TYR A 119 -17.40 37.62 15.82
C TYR A 119 -18.12 38.05 14.54
N LEU A 120 -19.27 37.44 14.25
CA LEU A 120 -20.11 37.83 13.11
C LEU A 120 -21.41 38.43 13.62
N PHE A 121 -21.80 39.57 13.07
CA PHE A 121 -23.05 40.24 13.39
C PHE A 121 -23.94 40.29 12.15
N ARG A 122 -25.25 40.06 12.33
CA ARG A 122 -26.21 40.04 11.23
C ARG A 122 -26.38 41.44 10.65
N TYR A 123 -26.00 41.61 9.40
CA TYR A 123 -26.20 42.87 8.69
C TYR A 123 -27.68 43.26 8.65
N GLY A 124 -27.98 44.52 8.98
CA GLY A 124 -29.34 45.06 9.01
C GLY A 124 -30.17 44.66 10.24
N TYR A 125 -29.63 43.86 11.17
CA TYR A 125 -30.26 43.53 12.45
C TYR A 125 -29.38 43.85 13.65
N GLY A 126 -28.05 43.76 13.49
CA GLY A 126 -27.04 44.11 14.51
C GLY A 126 -26.76 43.05 15.57
N HIS A 127 -27.54 41.97 15.65
CA HIS A 127 -27.31 40.91 16.65
C HIS A 127 -26.18 39.96 16.26
N LEU A 128 -25.55 39.36 17.26
CA LEU A 128 -24.50 38.35 17.14
C LEU A 128 -25.04 37.06 16.48
N ILE A 129 -24.30 36.55 15.50
CA ILE A 129 -24.52 35.26 14.85
C ILE A 129 -23.74 34.17 15.58
N THR A 130 -24.37 33.00 15.71
CA THR A 130 -23.81 31.77 16.25
C THR A 130 -24.19 30.62 15.31
N GLY A 131 -23.54 29.46 15.46
CA GLY A 131 -23.76 28.27 14.63
C GLY A 131 -22.90 28.23 13.37
N TRP A 132 -23.23 27.29 12.49
CA TRP A 132 -22.63 27.15 11.17
C TRP A 132 -23.11 28.25 10.23
N VAL A 133 -22.19 28.88 9.49
CA VAL A 133 -22.49 29.93 8.53
C VAL A 133 -21.64 29.80 7.29
N THR A 134 -22.26 30.03 6.13
CA THR A 134 -21.57 30.11 4.84
C THR A 134 -21.27 31.57 4.51
N LEU A 135 -19.99 31.89 4.30
CA LEU A 135 -19.52 33.21 3.87
C LEU A 135 -18.71 33.04 2.58
N ARG A 136 -19.22 33.58 1.46
CA ARG A 136 -18.58 33.51 0.14
C ARG A 136 -18.24 32.08 -0.28
N GLY A 137 -19.17 31.13 -0.05
CA GLY A 137 -19.00 29.71 -0.40
C GLY A 137 -18.24 28.88 0.64
N GLU A 138 -17.59 29.51 1.62
CA GLU A 138 -16.83 28.84 2.66
C GLU A 138 -17.63 28.70 3.94
N GLN A 139 -17.53 27.56 4.62
CA GLN A 139 -18.22 27.33 5.90
C GLN A 139 -17.33 27.68 7.09
N TYR A 140 -17.94 28.32 8.10
CA TYR A 140 -17.34 28.69 9.37
C TYR A 140 -18.29 28.31 10.50
N TYR A 141 -17.77 28.17 11.71
CA TYR A 141 -18.58 27.95 12.90
C TYR A 141 -18.33 29.03 13.95
N PHE A 142 -19.41 29.66 14.43
CA PHE A 142 -19.39 30.64 15.51
C PHE A 142 -20.00 30.02 16.76
N ARG A 143 -19.23 29.94 17.85
CA ARG A 143 -19.58 29.16 19.05
C ARG A 143 -20.98 29.48 19.61
N GLU A 144 -21.85 28.48 19.69
CA GLU A 144 -23.20 28.64 20.28
C GLU A 144 -23.20 28.59 21.81
N THR A 145 -22.39 27.73 22.41
CA THR A 145 -22.36 27.52 23.87
C THR A 145 -22.24 28.84 24.63
N ASN A 146 -23.17 29.09 25.55
CA ASN A 146 -23.27 30.31 26.37
C ASN A 146 -23.35 31.63 25.57
N ASN A 147 -23.86 31.58 24.34
CA ASN A 147 -23.92 32.73 23.42
C ASN A 147 -22.53 33.40 23.28
N ASN A 148 -21.46 32.61 23.18
CA ASN A 148 -20.09 33.15 23.17
C ASN A 148 -19.67 33.62 21.76
N GLY A 149 -20.29 33.15 20.68
CA GLY A 149 -20.23 33.68 19.31
C GLY A 149 -18.85 33.96 18.68
N ALA A 150 -17.77 33.54 19.32
CA ALA A 150 -16.43 33.63 18.75
C ALA A 150 -16.27 32.54 17.69
N MET A 151 -15.66 32.91 16.56
CA MET A 151 -15.32 31.98 15.48
C MET A 151 -14.37 30.89 15.98
N ILE A 152 -14.71 29.64 15.69
CA ILE A 152 -13.88 28.48 16.01
C ILE A 152 -12.81 28.29 14.92
N LYS A 153 -11.59 27.94 15.37
CA LYS A 153 -10.42 27.69 14.52
C LYS A 153 -9.61 26.56 15.12
N ASN A 154 -8.89 25.80 14.29
CA ASN A 154 -8.05 24.66 14.70
C ASN A 154 -8.76 23.68 15.64
N TRP A 155 -10.03 23.38 15.36
CA TRP A 155 -10.85 22.56 16.26
C TRP A 155 -11.93 21.79 15.49
N TRP A 156 -12.48 20.77 16.13
CA TRP A 156 -13.57 19.97 15.59
C TRP A 156 -14.93 20.40 16.16
N VAL A 157 -15.93 20.50 15.29
CA VAL A 157 -17.33 20.77 15.64
C VAL A 157 -18.17 19.84 14.78
N ASP A 158 -19.07 19.05 15.37
CA ASP A 158 -19.99 18.15 14.67
C ASP A 158 -19.32 17.31 13.56
N GLU A 159 -18.24 16.59 13.91
CA GLU A 159 -17.43 15.77 12.98
C GLU A 159 -16.76 16.53 11.82
N LYS A 160 -16.79 17.87 11.83
CA LYS A 160 -16.12 18.74 10.85
C LYS A 160 -14.94 19.47 11.49
N CYS A 161 -13.86 19.66 10.74
CA CYS A 161 -12.66 20.34 11.24
C CYS A 161 -12.55 21.76 10.67
N LEU A 162 -12.28 22.73 11.54
CA LEU A 162 -12.01 24.13 11.18
C LEU A 162 -10.51 24.39 11.17
N GLY A 163 -10.00 24.98 10.09
CA GLY A 163 -8.59 25.33 9.92
C GLY A 163 -8.12 26.55 10.71
N PRO A 164 -6.85 26.98 10.53
CA PRO A 164 -6.28 28.15 11.22
C PRO A 164 -6.94 29.49 10.90
N ASP A 165 -7.55 29.59 9.72
CA ASP A 165 -8.35 30.72 9.23
C ASP A 165 -9.84 30.60 9.60
N GLY A 166 -10.25 29.47 10.20
CA GLY A 166 -11.63 29.18 10.60
C GLY A 166 -12.49 28.57 9.49
N LYS A 167 -11.95 28.35 8.29
CA LYS A 167 -12.67 27.66 7.23
C LYS A 167 -12.79 26.17 7.55
N MET A 168 -13.92 25.58 7.22
CA MET A 168 -14.11 24.14 7.27
C MET A 168 -13.22 23.45 6.23
N LYS A 169 -12.48 22.44 6.67
CA LYS A 169 -11.67 21.59 5.78
C LYS A 169 -12.55 20.60 5.02
N LYS A 170 -12.13 20.26 3.81
CA LYS A 170 -12.75 19.26 2.92
C LYS A 170 -11.67 18.51 2.15
N ASN A 171 -11.93 17.25 1.80
CA ASN A 171 -11.03 16.40 1.01
C ASN A 171 -9.58 16.46 1.50
N ALA A 172 -9.38 16.34 2.81
CA ALA A 172 -8.09 16.62 3.42
C ALA A 172 -7.82 15.79 4.68
N TRP A 173 -6.54 15.42 4.83
CA TRP A 173 -6.01 14.85 6.07
C TRP A 173 -5.94 15.91 7.19
N VAL A 174 -6.35 15.51 8.39
CA VAL A 174 -6.32 16.28 9.64
C VAL A 174 -5.72 15.40 10.74
N GLY A 175 -4.39 15.40 10.85
CA GLY A 175 -3.68 14.50 11.76
C GLY A 175 -3.90 13.04 11.35
N GLN A 176 -4.53 12.25 12.22
CA GLN A 176 -4.83 10.84 11.96
C GLN A 176 -6.22 10.61 11.35
N TYR A 177 -6.93 11.67 10.96
CA TYR A 177 -8.29 11.63 10.43
C TYR A 177 -8.32 12.16 9.01
N TYR A 178 -9.34 11.79 8.25
CA TYR A 178 -9.63 12.39 6.95
C TYR A 178 -11.04 12.99 6.95
N VAL A 179 -11.21 14.16 6.33
CA VAL A 179 -12.53 14.76 6.09
C VAL A 179 -12.88 14.71 4.62
N GLY A 180 -14.10 14.28 4.30
CA GLY A 180 -14.59 14.12 2.94
C GLY A 180 -14.98 15.44 2.26
N GLU A 181 -15.70 15.34 1.14
CA GLU A 181 -16.12 16.47 0.32
C GLU A 181 -17.15 17.36 1.04
N ASP A 182 -17.99 16.75 1.87
CA ASP A 182 -18.94 17.42 2.77
C ASP A 182 -18.27 18.00 4.03
N GLY A 183 -16.97 17.73 4.22
CA GLY A 183 -16.17 18.12 5.38
C GLY A 183 -16.36 17.25 6.62
N VAL A 184 -17.18 16.20 6.52
CA VAL A 184 -17.43 15.26 7.62
C VAL A 184 -16.28 14.25 7.69
N ARG A 185 -15.93 13.86 8.91
CA ARG A 185 -14.94 12.82 9.17
C ARG A 185 -15.35 11.49 8.52
N VAL A 186 -14.46 10.94 7.70
CA VAL A 186 -14.61 9.62 7.08
C VAL A 186 -14.35 8.51 8.11
N LYS A 187 -15.17 7.46 8.08
CA LYS A 187 -15.15 6.30 8.99
C LYS A 187 -15.40 5.03 8.19
N ASP A 188 -14.87 3.91 8.69
CA ASP A 188 -15.04 2.56 8.15
C ASP A 188 -14.76 2.43 6.64
N ALA A 189 -13.80 3.20 6.14
CA ALA A 189 -13.51 3.32 4.71
C ALA A 189 -12.02 3.49 4.41
N TRP A 190 -11.63 3.10 3.21
CA TRP A 190 -10.31 3.39 2.65
C TRP A 190 -10.26 4.80 2.07
N VAL A 191 -9.20 5.54 2.39
CA VAL A 191 -8.84 6.80 1.74
C VAL A 191 -7.35 6.73 1.44
N ASP A 192 -7.00 6.95 0.17
CA ASP A 192 -5.68 6.65 -0.36
C ASP A 192 -5.31 5.19 -0.02
N ASP A 193 -4.12 4.97 0.55
CA ASP A 193 -3.66 3.66 1.01
C ASP A 193 -4.00 3.36 2.48
N CYS A 194 -4.83 4.19 3.13
CA CYS A 194 -5.08 4.12 4.58
C CYS A 194 -6.52 3.73 4.88
N TYR A 195 -6.73 2.86 5.86
CA TYR A 195 -8.06 2.56 6.37
C TYR A 195 -8.39 3.40 7.60
N LEU A 196 -9.57 4.02 7.60
CA LEU A 196 -10.10 4.79 8.71
C LEU A 196 -11.10 3.90 9.46
N GLY A 197 -10.86 3.63 10.74
CA GLY A 197 -11.75 2.79 11.54
C GLY A 197 -13.06 3.47 11.94
N SER A 198 -13.84 2.83 12.80
CA SER A 198 -15.17 3.30 13.22
C SER A 198 -15.17 4.62 14.00
N ASN A 199 -14.05 4.98 14.62
CA ASN A 199 -13.84 6.29 15.25
C ASN A 199 -13.27 7.35 14.27
N GLY A 200 -13.05 6.97 13.01
CA GLY A 200 -12.47 7.75 11.92
C GLY A 200 -10.96 7.92 12.00
N LYS A 201 -10.31 7.30 12.98
CA LYS A 201 -8.85 7.33 13.11
C LYS A 201 -8.23 6.31 12.16
N LYS A 202 -7.13 6.70 11.53
CA LYS A 202 -6.29 5.83 10.72
C LYS A 202 -5.82 4.63 11.54
N VAL A 203 -6.09 3.42 11.02
CA VAL A 203 -5.63 2.14 11.57
C VAL A 203 -4.15 1.94 11.23
N THR A 204 -3.39 1.31 12.13
CA THR A 204 -1.94 1.07 11.99
C THR A 204 -1.58 -0.28 12.60
N ASN A 205 -0.59 -0.98 12.04
CA ASN A 205 -0.09 -2.27 12.52
C ASN A 205 -1.20 -3.30 12.74
N SER A 206 -2.11 -3.44 11.79
CA SER A 206 -3.26 -4.33 11.95
C SER A 206 -3.80 -4.82 10.62
N TRP A 207 -4.43 -5.99 10.67
CA TRP A 207 -5.24 -6.53 9.59
C TRP A 207 -6.56 -5.76 9.45
N VAL A 208 -6.96 -5.50 8.21
CA VAL A 208 -8.23 -4.89 7.80
C VAL A 208 -8.79 -5.74 6.65
N GLY A 209 -9.62 -6.73 6.97
CA GLY A 209 -10.03 -7.73 6.00
C GLY A 209 -8.81 -8.48 5.45
N ASP A 210 -8.68 -8.52 4.12
CA ASP A 210 -7.57 -9.17 3.41
C ASP A 210 -6.32 -8.27 3.26
N TYR A 211 -6.25 -7.14 3.95
CA TYR A 211 -5.14 -6.19 3.85
C TYR A 211 -4.45 -6.06 5.19
N TYR A 212 -3.15 -5.76 5.19
CA TYR A 212 -2.45 -5.33 6.39
C TYR A 212 -1.98 -3.88 6.24
N VAL A 213 -2.26 -3.04 7.24
CA VAL A 213 -1.74 -1.67 7.31
C VAL A 213 -0.55 -1.59 8.25
N GLY A 214 0.56 -1.02 7.80
CA GLY A 214 1.79 -0.88 8.58
C GLY A 214 1.76 0.25 9.60
N GLU A 215 2.93 0.58 10.16
CA GLU A 215 3.07 1.59 11.23
C GLU A 215 2.67 3.00 10.77
N ASN A 216 2.97 3.33 9.52
CA ASN A 216 2.55 4.58 8.91
C ASN A 216 1.04 4.62 8.55
N GLY A 217 0.33 3.51 8.76
CA GLY A 217 -1.09 3.31 8.48
C GLY A 217 -1.44 3.10 7.01
N LYS A 218 -0.43 2.96 6.14
CA LYS A 218 -0.64 2.57 4.75
C LYS A 218 -0.68 1.06 4.63
N LYS A 219 -1.49 0.55 3.70
CA LYS A 219 -1.48 -0.86 3.33
C LYS A 219 -0.10 -1.25 2.82
N LEU A 220 0.33 -2.45 3.19
CA LEU A 220 1.52 -3.09 2.64
C LEU A 220 1.17 -3.71 1.28
N THR A 221 2.14 -3.74 0.37
CA THR A 221 2.01 -4.35 -0.97
C THR A 221 3.29 -5.08 -1.32
N ASN A 222 3.19 -6.10 -2.17
CA ASN A 222 4.30 -6.92 -2.65
C ASN A 222 5.24 -7.42 -1.52
N THR A 223 4.66 -7.87 -0.41
CA THR A 223 5.46 -8.21 0.77
C THR A 223 4.77 -9.23 1.67
N TRP A 224 5.57 -9.87 2.52
CA TRP A 224 5.10 -10.85 3.48
C TRP A 224 4.76 -10.20 4.82
N GLN A 225 3.65 -10.62 5.42
CA GLN A 225 3.25 -10.25 6.77
C GLN A 225 2.56 -11.43 7.45
N ASP A 226 3.07 -11.84 8.62
CA ASP A 226 2.51 -12.92 9.44
C ASP A 226 2.25 -14.24 8.67
N GLY A 227 3.10 -14.57 7.70
CA GLY A 227 2.96 -15.78 6.87
C GLY A 227 2.04 -15.64 5.65
N TYR A 228 1.43 -14.48 5.44
CA TYR A 228 0.64 -14.16 4.25
C TYR A 228 1.46 -13.29 3.30
N TYR A 229 1.31 -13.51 2.00
CA TYR A 229 1.84 -12.59 1.00
C TYR A 229 0.74 -11.63 0.53
N LEU A 230 1.06 -10.34 0.51
CA LEU A 230 0.19 -9.27 0.02
C LEU A 230 0.62 -8.90 -1.40
N ASP A 231 -0.32 -8.96 -2.33
CA ASP A 231 -0.10 -8.69 -3.76
C ASP A 231 0.17 -7.19 -4.06
N GLU A 232 0.18 -6.82 -5.34
CA GLU A 232 0.43 -5.45 -5.77
C GLU A 232 -0.68 -4.47 -5.35
N GLU A 233 -1.91 -4.97 -5.20
CA GLU A 233 -3.04 -4.24 -4.62
C GLU A 233 -3.04 -4.25 -3.08
N GLY A 234 -2.21 -5.09 -2.46
CA GLY A 234 -2.05 -5.24 -1.01
C GLY A 234 -2.99 -6.26 -0.38
N LYS A 235 -3.62 -7.12 -1.18
CA LYS A 235 -4.55 -8.16 -0.75
C LYS A 235 -3.81 -9.48 -0.52
N ILE A 236 -4.27 -10.29 0.43
CA ILE A 236 -3.76 -11.66 0.64
C ILE A 236 -3.88 -12.48 -0.66
N THR A 237 -2.74 -13.00 -1.10
CA THR A 237 -2.63 -13.96 -2.21
C THR A 237 -3.05 -15.36 -1.75
N ARG A 238 -3.83 -16.07 -2.56
CA ARG A 238 -4.39 -17.40 -2.27
C ARG A 238 -4.34 -18.29 -3.51
N ASN A 239 -4.24 -19.60 -3.28
CA ASN A 239 -4.21 -20.62 -4.34
C ASN A 239 -3.19 -20.32 -5.45
N ALA A 240 -2.03 -19.79 -5.06
CA ALA A 240 -1.05 -19.27 -6.00
C ALA A 240 0.37 -19.40 -5.45
N TRP A 241 1.33 -19.42 -6.36
CA TRP A 241 2.75 -19.42 -6.02
C TRP A 241 3.26 -18.00 -5.81
N VAL A 242 4.06 -17.83 -4.77
CA VAL A 242 4.85 -16.62 -4.50
C VAL A 242 6.28 -17.06 -4.25
N GLY A 243 7.14 -16.85 -5.25
CA GLY A 243 8.46 -17.48 -5.27
C GLY A 243 8.35 -19.00 -5.14
N ASP A 244 9.07 -19.58 -4.18
CA ASP A 244 9.10 -21.03 -3.91
C ASP A 244 8.01 -21.49 -2.92
N THR A 245 7.03 -20.63 -2.60
CA THR A 245 5.98 -20.96 -1.63
C THR A 245 4.62 -20.98 -2.31
N TYR A 246 3.92 -22.11 -2.25
CA TYR A 246 2.53 -22.19 -2.64
C TYR A 246 1.63 -21.76 -1.48
N LEU A 247 0.74 -20.81 -1.73
CA LEU A 247 -0.26 -20.34 -0.77
C LEU A 247 -1.58 -21.05 -1.03
N GLY A 248 -2.15 -21.64 0.02
CA GLY A 248 -3.41 -22.36 -0.02
C GLY A 248 -4.63 -21.44 -0.13
N GLU A 249 -5.81 -22.02 0.05
CA GLU A 249 -7.09 -21.29 0.02
C GLU A 249 -7.20 -20.29 1.17
N ASP A 250 -6.60 -20.58 2.31
CA ASP A 250 -6.52 -19.66 3.45
C ASP A 250 -5.48 -18.54 3.26
N GLY A 251 -4.59 -18.66 2.27
CA GLY A 251 -3.50 -17.72 1.99
C GLY A 251 -2.21 -18.00 2.78
N LEU A 252 -2.15 -19.12 3.50
CA LEU A 252 -0.96 -19.59 4.20
C LEU A 252 -0.18 -20.59 3.35
N PRO A 253 1.13 -20.80 3.65
CA PRO A 253 1.92 -21.81 2.99
C PRO A 253 1.27 -23.20 3.09
N ALA A 254 1.07 -23.85 1.95
CA ALA A 254 0.40 -25.13 1.85
C ALA A 254 1.04 -26.01 0.77
N THR A 255 0.71 -27.30 0.79
CA THR A 255 1.07 -28.21 -0.29
C THR A 255 0.17 -27.94 -1.51
N PRO A 256 0.73 -27.85 -2.74
CA PRO A 256 -0.05 -27.66 -3.95
C PRO A 256 -1.12 -28.76 -4.15
N PRO A 257 -2.31 -28.45 -4.67
CA PRO A 257 -3.40 -29.41 -4.84
C PRO A 257 -3.08 -30.53 -5.85
N ASP A 258 -2.12 -30.32 -6.73
CA ASP A 258 -1.62 -31.30 -7.69
C ASP A 258 -0.38 -32.08 -7.20
N SER A 259 -0.03 -31.97 -5.91
CA SER A 259 1.01 -32.80 -5.32
C SER A 259 0.50 -34.23 -5.14
N ASP A 260 1.21 -35.22 -5.69
CA ASP A 260 1.01 -36.62 -5.32
C ASP A 260 2.10 -37.04 -4.35
N VAL A 261 1.83 -36.87 -3.05
CA VAL A 261 2.73 -37.31 -1.98
C VAL A 261 2.80 -38.83 -1.84
N SER A 262 1.89 -39.55 -2.51
CA SER A 262 1.71 -41.00 -2.41
C SER A 262 2.39 -41.80 -3.53
N ASN A 263 2.69 -41.22 -4.71
CA ASN A 263 3.32 -41.97 -5.80
C ASN A 263 4.07 -41.18 -6.91
N GLU A 264 5.10 -41.88 -7.42
CA GLU A 264 5.53 -42.04 -8.83
C GLU A 264 6.13 -40.91 -9.69
N VAL A 265 7.18 -40.24 -9.19
CA VAL A 265 8.36 -40.06 -10.08
C VAL A 265 9.38 -41.14 -9.72
N LYS A 266 9.48 -42.18 -10.55
CA LYS A 266 10.45 -43.26 -10.40
C LYS A 266 11.86 -42.65 -10.33
N ARG A 267 12.23 -41.80 -11.30
CA ARG A 267 13.49 -41.04 -11.33
C ARG A 267 13.38 -39.71 -12.09
N ILE A 268 14.21 -38.75 -11.70
CA ILE A 268 14.46 -37.49 -12.42
C ILE A 268 15.90 -37.51 -12.91
N PHE A 269 16.11 -37.63 -14.20
CA PHE A 269 17.43 -37.53 -14.82
C PHE A 269 17.76 -36.07 -15.11
N VAL A 270 18.87 -35.57 -14.59
CA VAL A 270 19.29 -34.18 -14.75
C VAL A 270 20.68 -34.13 -15.37
N GLY A 271 20.85 -33.45 -16.51
CA GLY A 271 22.14 -33.41 -17.19
C GLY A 271 22.13 -32.71 -18.54
N ASP A 272 23.14 -32.95 -19.37
CA ASP A 272 23.33 -32.25 -20.64
C ASP A 272 22.92 -33.13 -21.85
N SER A 273 23.65 -33.00 -22.98
CA SER A 273 23.52 -33.82 -24.19
C SER A 273 23.33 -35.32 -23.93
N ARG A 274 24.01 -35.93 -22.95
CA ARG A 274 23.88 -37.38 -22.71
C ARG A 274 22.59 -37.76 -21.99
N THR A 275 22.01 -36.83 -21.24
CA THR A 275 20.68 -36.97 -20.67
C THR A 275 19.61 -36.77 -21.74
N VAL A 276 19.82 -35.81 -22.66
CA VAL A 276 18.94 -35.63 -23.82
C VAL A 276 18.93 -36.85 -24.74
N GLY A 277 20.11 -37.42 -25.03
CA GLY A 277 20.20 -38.64 -25.86
C GLY A 277 19.51 -39.84 -25.21
N LEU A 278 19.62 -39.99 -23.88
CA LEU A 278 18.89 -41.02 -23.15
C LEU A 278 17.37 -40.84 -23.30
N TYR A 279 16.88 -39.62 -23.09
CA TYR A 279 15.48 -39.26 -23.26
C TYR A 279 14.96 -39.61 -24.66
N GLN A 280 15.60 -39.10 -25.71
CA GLN A 280 15.18 -39.29 -27.10
C GLN A 280 14.99 -40.77 -27.46
N ILE A 281 15.90 -41.63 -26.98
CA ILE A 281 15.85 -43.06 -27.26
C ILE A 281 14.76 -43.78 -26.45
N MET A 282 14.48 -43.34 -25.23
CA MET A 282 13.50 -44.00 -24.35
C MET A 282 12.07 -43.56 -24.60
N THR A 283 11.85 -42.38 -25.18
CA THR A 283 10.51 -41.84 -25.38
C THR A 283 10.05 -41.81 -26.83
N GLU A 284 10.94 -42.02 -27.80
CA GLU A 284 10.72 -41.81 -29.25
C GLU A 284 10.30 -40.37 -29.64
N ASP A 285 10.07 -39.49 -28.65
CA ASP A 285 9.80 -38.07 -28.82
C ASP A 285 11.06 -37.28 -29.23
N THR A 286 10.93 -36.50 -30.30
CA THR A 286 11.88 -35.46 -30.66
C THR A 286 11.68 -34.23 -29.76
N LEU A 287 12.45 -34.18 -28.67
CA LEU A 287 12.66 -32.98 -27.84
C LEU A 287 11.36 -32.34 -27.30
N VAL A 288 10.72 -32.96 -26.29
CA VAL A 288 10.00 -32.13 -25.32
C VAL A 288 11.05 -31.50 -24.42
N LYS A 289 11.49 -30.30 -24.82
CA LYS A 289 12.23 -29.40 -23.94
C LYS A 289 11.32 -29.16 -22.74
N ALA A 290 11.74 -29.59 -21.56
CA ALA A 290 11.05 -29.26 -20.33
C ALA A 290 11.26 -27.74 -20.14
N GLY A 291 10.29 -26.99 -20.65
CA GLY A 291 10.27 -25.52 -20.66
C GLY A 291 9.30 -24.96 -19.65
N SER A 292 8.63 -25.82 -18.89
CA SER A 292 7.80 -25.50 -17.74
C SER A 292 7.37 -26.78 -17.02
N THR A 293 6.98 -26.64 -15.77
CA THR A 293 6.28 -27.63 -14.94
C THR A 293 5.17 -28.38 -15.68
N GLN A 294 4.50 -27.71 -16.62
CA GLN A 294 3.43 -28.29 -17.44
C GLN A 294 3.95 -29.42 -18.35
N SER A 295 5.19 -29.34 -18.86
CA SER A 295 5.79 -30.41 -19.67
C SER A 295 6.15 -31.64 -18.85
N ALA A 296 6.54 -31.48 -17.58
CA ALA A 296 6.76 -32.61 -16.66
C ALA A 296 5.43 -33.29 -16.29
N LEU A 297 4.39 -32.49 -15.98
CA LEU A 297 3.04 -32.99 -15.73
C LEU A 297 2.44 -33.71 -16.95
N ASN A 298 2.64 -33.17 -18.14
CA ASN A 298 2.16 -33.79 -19.39
C ASN A 298 2.85 -35.13 -19.67
N GLN A 299 4.09 -35.35 -19.19
CA GLN A 299 4.77 -36.65 -19.28
C GLN A 299 4.19 -37.65 -18.29
N LEU A 300 3.92 -37.22 -17.05
CA LEU A 300 3.26 -38.04 -16.03
C LEU A 300 1.84 -38.44 -16.45
N ALA A 301 1.06 -37.51 -17.03
CA ALA A 301 -0.29 -37.78 -17.56
C ALA A 301 -0.32 -38.80 -18.72
N LYS A 302 0.81 -39.03 -19.39
CA LYS A 302 0.98 -40.08 -20.42
C LYS A 302 1.41 -41.43 -19.83
N GLY A 303 1.42 -41.58 -18.49
CA GLY A 303 1.84 -42.81 -17.80
C GLY A 303 3.35 -43.01 -17.72
N ARG A 304 4.17 -41.97 -17.95
CA ARG A 304 5.62 -42.05 -17.80
C ARG A 304 6.03 -41.71 -16.38
N THR A 305 6.81 -42.57 -15.73
CA THR A 305 7.26 -42.36 -14.34
C THR A 305 8.69 -41.81 -14.22
N ASP A 306 9.45 -41.73 -15.32
CA ASP A 306 10.77 -41.07 -15.35
C ASP A 306 10.68 -39.66 -15.99
N LEU A 307 11.32 -38.67 -15.37
CA LEU A 307 11.43 -37.29 -15.85
C LEU A 307 12.86 -36.99 -16.31
N TYR A 308 13.00 -36.10 -17.29
CA TYR A 308 14.29 -35.72 -17.88
C TYR A 308 14.41 -34.20 -17.97
N ILE A 309 15.41 -33.66 -17.28
CA ILE A 309 15.81 -32.25 -17.29
C ILE A 309 17.15 -32.17 -18.00
N GLY A 310 17.12 -31.89 -19.31
CA GLY A 310 18.32 -31.94 -20.13
C GLY A 310 18.33 -31.00 -21.33
N LYS A 311 19.52 -30.51 -21.70
CA LYS A 311 19.72 -29.65 -22.87
C LYS A 311 21.06 -29.92 -23.56
N VAL A 312 21.01 -30.04 -24.89
CA VAL A 312 22.18 -30.35 -25.74
C VAL A 312 23.18 -29.20 -25.71
N GLY A 313 24.47 -29.55 -25.65
CA GLY A 313 25.60 -28.63 -25.76
C GLY A 313 25.80 -27.71 -24.55
N MET A 314 25.14 -28.02 -23.43
CA MET A 314 25.22 -27.23 -22.21
C MET A 314 26.22 -27.81 -21.20
N GLY A 315 26.67 -26.97 -20.26
CA GLY A 315 27.52 -27.33 -19.13
C GLY A 315 27.02 -26.72 -17.83
N TYR A 316 27.93 -26.47 -16.88
CA TYR A 316 27.64 -26.06 -15.51
C TYR A 316 26.74 -24.82 -15.41
N ASP A 317 27.02 -23.75 -16.16
CA ASP A 317 26.30 -22.48 -16.05
C ASP A 317 24.80 -22.64 -16.33
N TRP A 318 24.46 -23.42 -17.35
CA TRP A 318 23.06 -23.72 -17.67
C TRP A 318 22.42 -24.63 -16.62
N LEU A 319 23.15 -25.63 -16.11
CA LEU A 319 22.63 -26.50 -15.07
C LEU A 319 22.23 -25.66 -13.84
N ALA A 320 23.17 -24.84 -13.35
CA ALA A 320 22.98 -24.03 -12.15
C ALA A 320 21.87 -22.99 -12.32
N ALA A 321 21.78 -22.34 -13.49
CA ALA A 321 20.83 -21.25 -13.72
C ALA A 321 19.43 -21.71 -14.17
N SER A 322 19.28 -22.91 -14.74
CA SER A 322 18.01 -23.32 -15.37
C SER A 322 17.54 -24.70 -14.96
N ALA A 323 18.38 -25.73 -15.07
CA ALA A 323 17.97 -27.10 -14.75
C ALA A 323 17.68 -27.27 -13.25
N VAL A 324 18.40 -26.54 -12.40
CA VAL A 324 18.13 -26.50 -10.97
C VAL A 324 16.74 -25.95 -10.69
N GLU A 325 16.36 -24.77 -11.20
CA GLU A 325 15.02 -24.18 -10.99
C GLU A 325 13.88 -25.12 -11.42
N GLU A 326 14.08 -25.83 -12.52
CA GLU A 326 13.13 -26.84 -12.95
C GLU A 326 13.06 -28.03 -11.99
N LEU A 327 14.21 -28.54 -11.55
CA LEU A 327 14.28 -29.62 -10.56
C LEU A 327 13.60 -29.20 -9.25
N LYS A 328 13.82 -27.97 -8.78
CA LYS A 328 13.17 -27.42 -7.58
C LYS A 328 11.65 -27.52 -7.71
N THR A 329 11.12 -27.09 -8.85
CA THR A 329 9.68 -27.08 -9.10
C THR A 329 9.08 -28.49 -9.07
N VAL A 330 9.80 -29.48 -9.60
CA VAL A 330 9.40 -30.89 -9.53
C VAL A 330 9.49 -31.42 -8.09
N LEU A 331 10.58 -31.15 -7.37
CA LEU A 331 10.80 -31.64 -6.00
C LEU A 331 9.84 -31.01 -4.98
N MET A 332 9.34 -29.79 -5.20
CA MET A 332 8.30 -29.22 -4.34
C MET A 332 6.97 -30.00 -4.42
N ARG A 333 6.68 -30.62 -5.57
CA ARG A 333 5.47 -31.42 -5.80
C ARG A 333 5.66 -32.89 -5.47
N TYR A 334 6.86 -33.40 -5.75
CA TYR A 334 7.24 -34.81 -5.56
C TYR A 334 8.51 -34.89 -4.69
N PRO A 335 8.44 -34.52 -3.40
CA PRO A 335 9.61 -34.33 -2.54
C PRO A 335 10.41 -35.60 -2.24
N LYS A 336 9.84 -36.78 -2.52
CA LYS A 336 10.49 -38.09 -2.31
C LYS A 336 11.13 -38.68 -3.57
N SER A 337 11.19 -37.91 -4.66
CA SER A 337 11.70 -38.39 -5.95
C SER A 337 13.17 -38.84 -5.87
N LYS A 338 13.55 -39.81 -6.70
CA LYS A 338 14.96 -40.17 -6.94
C LYS A 338 15.54 -39.26 -8.02
N VAL A 339 16.67 -38.60 -7.78
CA VAL A 339 17.32 -37.69 -8.73
C VAL A 339 18.63 -38.31 -9.18
N VAL A 340 18.83 -38.48 -10.49
CA VAL A 340 20.06 -39.01 -11.08
C VAL A 340 20.76 -37.88 -11.84
N LEU A 341 21.88 -37.42 -11.30
CA LEU A 341 22.70 -36.35 -11.84
C LEU A 341 23.69 -36.94 -12.87
N ARG A 342 23.47 -36.69 -14.17
CA ARG A 342 24.12 -37.36 -15.31
C ARG A 342 24.74 -36.35 -16.29
N MET A 343 25.94 -35.88 -15.99
CA MET A 343 26.65 -34.93 -16.86
C MET A 343 27.35 -35.63 -18.03
N GLY A 344 27.51 -34.91 -19.12
CA GLY A 344 28.22 -35.34 -20.32
C GLY A 344 29.67 -34.91 -20.27
N ILE A 345 30.18 -34.48 -21.42
CA ILE A 345 31.62 -34.29 -21.66
C ILE A 345 32.02 -32.85 -21.95
N ASN A 346 31.07 -31.91 -21.92
CA ASN A 346 31.25 -30.56 -22.45
C ASN A 346 32.23 -29.73 -21.62
N ASP A 347 32.27 -29.91 -20.30
CA ASP A 347 32.99 -29.02 -19.38
C ASP A 347 33.59 -29.76 -18.18
N LEU A 348 34.30 -30.87 -18.44
CA LEU A 348 34.98 -31.71 -17.43
C LEU A 348 35.92 -30.92 -16.49
N GLY A 349 36.37 -29.72 -16.86
CA GLY A 349 37.14 -28.84 -15.97
C GLY A 349 36.37 -28.35 -14.74
N ASN A 350 35.03 -28.31 -14.79
CA ASN A 350 34.17 -27.70 -13.77
C ASN A 350 33.80 -28.62 -12.60
N ILE A 351 34.44 -29.78 -12.45
CA ILE A 351 34.10 -30.80 -11.44
C ILE A 351 33.97 -30.23 -10.01
N SER A 352 34.80 -29.26 -9.61
CA SER A 352 34.69 -28.64 -8.28
C SER A 352 33.35 -27.92 -8.10
N ALA A 353 32.89 -27.21 -9.13
CA ALA A 353 31.64 -26.46 -9.11
C ALA A 353 30.42 -27.41 -9.11
N TYR A 354 30.46 -28.46 -9.93
CA TYR A 354 29.43 -29.51 -9.91
C TYR A 354 29.30 -30.17 -8.54
N ILE A 355 30.40 -30.53 -7.90
CA ILE A 355 30.37 -31.13 -6.55
C ILE A 355 29.75 -30.17 -5.54
N ALA A 356 30.09 -28.88 -5.59
CA ALA A 356 29.53 -27.88 -4.68
C ALA A 356 28.01 -27.76 -4.87
N LEU A 357 27.56 -27.61 -6.11
CA LEU A 357 26.13 -27.50 -6.45
C LEU A 357 25.35 -28.74 -6.01
N TYR A 358 25.87 -29.94 -6.24
CA TYR A 358 25.18 -31.18 -5.86
C TYR A 358 25.03 -31.31 -4.34
N LYS A 359 26.04 -30.91 -3.56
CA LYS A 359 25.95 -30.87 -2.10
C LYS A 359 24.89 -29.87 -1.63
N GLU A 360 24.82 -28.71 -2.27
CA GLU A 360 23.80 -27.71 -1.98
C GLU A 360 22.39 -28.25 -2.24
N LEU A 361 22.15 -28.86 -3.40
CA LEU A 361 20.85 -29.47 -3.72
C LEU A 361 20.45 -30.58 -2.74
N MET A 362 21.39 -31.46 -2.38
CA MET A 362 21.13 -32.53 -1.41
C MET A 362 20.78 -31.99 -0.01
N ASN A 363 21.38 -30.86 0.39
CA ASN A 363 21.06 -30.19 1.65
C ASN A 363 19.70 -29.49 1.62
N GLN A 364 19.36 -28.85 0.50
CA GLN A 364 18.09 -28.13 0.31
C GLN A 364 16.89 -29.08 0.20
N TYR A 365 17.09 -30.28 -0.39
CA TYR A 365 16.03 -31.25 -0.65
C TYR A 365 16.31 -32.60 0.03
N PRO A 366 16.34 -32.66 1.38
CA PRO A 366 16.76 -33.85 2.12
C PRO A 366 15.79 -35.04 1.99
N ASN A 367 14.56 -34.81 1.53
CA ASN A 367 13.57 -35.87 1.30
C ASN A 367 13.77 -36.59 -0.04
N ALA A 368 14.52 -35.99 -0.97
CA ALA A 368 14.82 -36.58 -2.28
C ALA A 368 16.05 -37.48 -2.18
N SER A 369 16.07 -38.56 -2.98
CA SER A 369 17.20 -39.48 -3.03
C SER A 369 18.11 -39.14 -4.21
N PHE A 370 19.27 -38.55 -3.97
CA PHE A 370 20.20 -38.15 -5.03
C PHE A 370 21.26 -39.21 -5.34
N TYR A 371 21.49 -39.44 -6.63
CA TYR A 371 22.50 -40.31 -7.20
C TYR A 371 23.38 -39.51 -8.17
N THR A 372 24.68 -39.78 -8.15
CA THR A 372 25.62 -39.17 -9.11
C THR A 372 26.13 -40.24 -10.06
N GLU A 373 25.99 -40.02 -11.37
CA GLU A 373 26.49 -40.96 -12.36
C GLU A 373 27.85 -40.51 -12.90
N SER A 374 28.76 -41.46 -13.08
CA SER A 374 30.00 -41.26 -13.82
C SER A 374 29.73 -40.75 -15.24
N VAL A 375 30.55 -39.81 -15.71
CA VAL A 375 30.64 -39.49 -17.14
C VAL A 375 31.11 -40.75 -17.88
N THR A 376 30.34 -41.22 -18.86
CA THR A 376 30.60 -42.44 -19.64
C THR A 376 31.71 -42.26 -20.70
N PRO A 377 32.37 -43.33 -21.20
CA PRO A 377 33.55 -43.23 -22.07
C PRO A 377 33.28 -42.65 -23.46
N VAL A 378 34.32 -42.21 -24.14
CA VAL A 378 34.29 -41.84 -25.57
C VAL A 378 35.12 -42.83 -26.40
N ASP A 379 34.81 -42.96 -27.68
CA ASP A 379 35.74 -43.57 -28.64
C ASP A 379 36.68 -42.46 -29.13
N GLU A 380 37.89 -42.42 -28.58
CA GLU A 380 38.85 -41.36 -28.90
C GLU A 380 39.36 -41.43 -30.34
N THR A 381 39.39 -42.62 -30.94
CA THR A 381 39.88 -42.77 -32.32
C THR A 381 38.85 -42.20 -33.28
N LEU A 382 37.60 -42.63 -33.16
CA LEU A 382 36.50 -42.11 -33.97
C LEU A 382 36.22 -40.63 -33.63
N GLY A 383 36.37 -40.25 -32.36
CA GLY A 383 36.19 -38.88 -31.89
C GLY A 383 37.19 -37.92 -32.55
N ARG A 384 38.47 -38.27 -32.57
CA ARG A 384 39.50 -37.46 -33.25
C ARG A 384 39.24 -37.34 -34.76
N GLN A 385 38.76 -38.42 -35.40
CA GLN A 385 38.37 -38.39 -36.82
C GLN A 385 37.21 -37.43 -37.10
N ASN A 386 36.34 -37.20 -36.12
CA ASN A 386 35.20 -36.27 -36.20
C ASN A 386 35.49 -34.91 -35.52
N GLY A 387 36.75 -34.60 -35.22
CA GLY A 387 37.15 -33.28 -34.71
C GLY A 387 37.00 -33.08 -33.20
N TYR A 388 36.73 -34.13 -32.43
CA TYR A 388 36.62 -34.06 -30.98
C TYR A 388 37.95 -34.30 -30.27
N SER A 389 38.22 -33.54 -29.21
CA SER A 389 39.48 -33.57 -28.44
C SER A 389 39.38 -34.16 -27.04
N VAL A 390 38.16 -34.51 -26.58
CA VAL A 390 37.94 -35.11 -25.26
C VAL A 390 38.58 -36.49 -25.16
N THR A 391 39.18 -36.79 -24.02
CA THR A 391 39.85 -38.08 -23.76
C THR A 391 39.22 -38.83 -22.58
N ASN A 392 39.30 -40.16 -22.61
CA ASN A 392 38.91 -41.01 -21.49
C ASN A 392 39.78 -40.75 -20.25
N LYS A 393 41.03 -40.27 -20.42
CA LYS A 393 41.87 -39.83 -19.31
C LYS A 393 41.23 -38.67 -18.54
N GLN A 394 40.75 -37.64 -19.24
CA GLN A 394 40.06 -36.51 -18.62
C GLN A 394 38.76 -36.95 -17.93
N ILE A 395 38.00 -37.83 -18.58
CA ILE A 395 36.75 -38.40 -18.03
C ILE A 395 37.02 -39.20 -16.74
N LEU A 396 38.07 -40.03 -16.73
CA LEU A 396 38.45 -40.79 -15.54
C LEU A 396 38.91 -39.87 -14.40
N GLN A 397 39.66 -38.81 -14.68
CA GLN A 397 40.06 -37.81 -13.68
C GLN A 397 38.84 -37.11 -13.07
N PHE A 398 37.85 -36.75 -13.88
CA PHE A 398 36.57 -36.21 -13.41
C PHE A 398 35.85 -37.21 -12.50
N ASN A 399 35.68 -38.44 -12.98
CA ASN A 399 34.93 -39.50 -12.30
C ASN A 399 35.53 -39.88 -10.95
N VAL A 400 36.87 -39.91 -10.83
CA VAL A 400 37.54 -40.18 -9.55
C VAL A 400 37.17 -39.14 -8.50
N ARG A 401 37.16 -37.86 -8.88
CA ARG A 401 36.79 -36.77 -7.97
C ARG A 401 35.30 -36.80 -7.63
N LEU A 402 34.44 -37.08 -8.60
CA LEU A 402 33.00 -37.22 -8.37
C LEU A 402 32.69 -38.38 -7.41
N LYS A 403 33.28 -39.55 -7.64
CA LYS A 403 33.14 -40.73 -6.76
C LYS A 403 33.63 -40.47 -5.35
N ALA A 404 34.77 -39.79 -5.20
CA ALA A 404 35.31 -39.43 -3.89
C ALA A 404 34.37 -38.49 -3.12
N ALA A 405 33.67 -37.61 -3.82
CA ALA A 405 32.71 -36.68 -3.20
C ALA A 405 31.38 -37.36 -2.80
N PHE A 406 30.94 -38.39 -3.51
CA PHE A 406 29.62 -39.02 -3.34
C PHE A 406 29.66 -40.55 -3.31
N PRO A 407 30.48 -41.18 -2.44
CA PRO A 407 30.81 -42.60 -2.57
C PRO A 407 29.62 -43.56 -2.42
N GLN A 408 28.61 -43.19 -1.62
CA GLN A 408 27.47 -44.06 -1.30
C GLN A 408 26.45 -44.16 -2.44
N ASN A 409 26.22 -43.06 -3.16
CA ASN A 409 25.20 -42.97 -4.22
C ASN A 409 25.85 -42.75 -5.61
N TYR A 410 27.10 -43.18 -5.78
CA TYR A 410 27.83 -43.06 -7.04
C TYR A 410 27.56 -44.26 -7.95
N ILE A 411 27.12 -43.99 -9.18
CA ILE A 411 26.81 -44.99 -10.19
C ILE A 411 27.93 -45.03 -11.24
N SER A 412 28.54 -46.20 -11.41
CA SER A 412 29.70 -46.39 -12.29
C SER A 412 29.32 -46.83 -13.71
N SER A 413 28.51 -46.05 -14.41
CA SER A 413 28.13 -46.33 -15.81
C SER A 413 29.31 -46.39 -16.79
N TYR A 414 30.42 -45.70 -16.51
CA TYR A 414 31.63 -45.74 -17.34
C TYR A 414 32.12 -47.17 -17.54
N ASN A 415 32.38 -47.88 -16.43
CA ASN A 415 32.87 -49.25 -16.45
C ASN A 415 31.85 -50.21 -17.09
N TYR A 416 30.56 -49.94 -16.89
CA TYR A 416 29.49 -50.72 -17.50
C TYR A 416 29.50 -50.60 -19.03
N VAL A 417 29.63 -49.38 -19.57
CA VAL A 417 29.72 -49.15 -21.01
C VAL A 417 30.98 -49.79 -21.62
N VAL A 418 32.13 -49.69 -20.94
CA VAL A 418 33.38 -50.34 -21.37
C VAL A 418 33.22 -51.86 -21.41
N LYS A 419 32.73 -52.47 -20.32
CA LYS A 419 32.55 -53.92 -20.21
C LYS A 419 31.62 -54.47 -21.31
N ASN A 420 30.57 -53.73 -21.62
CA ASN A 420 29.56 -54.14 -22.60
C ASN A 420 29.82 -53.60 -24.02
N LYS A 421 31.01 -53.04 -24.29
CA LYS A 421 31.45 -52.60 -25.62
C LYS A 421 30.45 -51.63 -26.30
N GLY A 422 29.99 -50.62 -25.55
CA GLY A 422 29.11 -49.59 -26.08
C GLY A 422 29.69 -48.87 -27.30
N LYS A 423 28.84 -48.53 -28.26
CA LYS A 423 29.22 -47.96 -29.56
C LYS A 423 28.77 -46.51 -29.69
N THR A 424 29.57 -45.73 -30.41
CA THR A 424 29.28 -44.33 -30.74
C THR A 424 29.04 -44.15 -32.24
N VAL A 425 28.32 -43.09 -32.60
CA VAL A 425 28.08 -42.67 -33.99
C VAL A 425 29.30 -41.94 -34.54
N ASP A 426 29.85 -41.02 -33.75
CA ASP A 426 30.89 -40.07 -34.17
C ASP A 426 32.04 -39.97 -33.15
N GLY A 427 32.12 -40.91 -32.23
CA GLY A 427 33.11 -40.94 -31.16
C GLY A 427 32.61 -40.43 -29.81
N ILE A 428 31.59 -39.57 -29.78
CA ILE A 428 31.08 -39.01 -28.52
C ILE A 428 29.58 -39.20 -28.29
N HIS A 429 28.78 -39.31 -29.37
CA HIS A 429 27.35 -39.59 -29.30
C HIS A 429 27.11 -41.10 -29.39
N TYR A 430 26.32 -41.67 -28.49
CA TYR A 430 26.07 -43.11 -28.49
C TYR A 430 25.04 -43.55 -29.53
N MET A 431 25.22 -44.78 -30.01
CA MET A 431 24.20 -45.49 -30.77
C MET A 431 22.95 -45.75 -29.90
N PRO A 432 21.75 -45.86 -30.50
CA PRO A 432 20.50 -46.15 -29.77
C PRO A 432 20.58 -47.34 -28.81
N ASP A 433 21.20 -48.45 -29.23
CA ASP A 433 21.35 -49.64 -28.38
C ASP A 433 22.22 -49.39 -27.15
N THR A 434 23.21 -48.51 -27.26
CA THR A 434 24.08 -48.15 -26.14
C THR A 434 23.32 -47.27 -25.14
N TYR A 435 22.47 -46.34 -25.59
CA TYR A 435 21.58 -45.60 -24.70
C TYR A 435 20.58 -46.51 -23.98
N ARG A 436 19.93 -47.45 -24.69
CA ARG A 436 19.04 -48.45 -24.07
C ARG A 436 19.76 -49.31 -23.03
N MET A 437 20.99 -49.72 -23.33
CA MET A 437 21.83 -50.48 -22.42
C MET A 437 22.18 -49.69 -21.15
N ILE A 438 22.55 -48.41 -21.28
CA ILE A 438 22.82 -47.52 -20.14
C ILE A 438 21.55 -47.32 -19.31
N TYR A 439 20.39 -47.08 -19.95
CA TYR A 439 19.11 -46.95 -19.25
C TYR A 439 18.80 -48.18 -18.39
N ARG A 440 18.89 -49.38 -18.96
CA ARG A 440 18.63 -50.64 -18.24
C ARG A 440 19.56 -50.83 -17.04
N PHE A 441 20.81 -50.40 -17.15
CA PHE A 441 21.73 -50.42 -16.02
C PHE A 441 21.29 -49.47 -14.91
N LEU A 442 20.96 -48.22 -15.26
CA LEU A 442 20.43 -47.24 -14.31
C LEU A 442 19.14 -47.73 -13.65
N ASP A 443 18.32 -48.50 -14.37
CA ASP A 443 17.12 -49.18 -13.84
C ASP A 443 17.38 -50.26 -12.81
N SER A 444 18.53 -50.92 -12.91
CA SER A 444 18.89 -51.96 -11.95
C SER A 444 19.54 -51.43 -10.67
N VAL A 445 19.95 -50.15 -10.62
CA VAL A 445 20.79 -49.61 -9.53
C VAL A 445 20.24 -48.36 -8.84
N VAL A 446 19.15 -47.78 -9.36
CA VAL A 446 18.46 -46.60 -8.80
C VAL A 446 17.07 -47.00 -8.37
#